data_AF-A0A0C9T961-F1
#
_entry.id   AF-A0A0C9T961-F1
#
_cell.length_a   1.000
_cell.length_b   1.000
_cell.length_c   1.000
_cell.angle_alpha   90.00
_cell.angle_beta   90.00
_cell.angle_gamma   90.00
#
_symmetry.space_group_name_H-M   'P 1'
#
loop_
_entity.id
_entity.type
_entity.pdbx_description
1 polymer ?
#
loop_
_entity_poly.entity_id
_entity_poly.type
_entity_poly.pdbx_seq_one_letter_code
_entity_poly.pdbx_strand_id
1 'polypeptide(L)'
;MHPPRPVTSPTTSWPLPATSSSNKERNSSKRRKSSKFHVHRFTPPFFTRKPQTNLLSVYPSNLTPLPSPLRPHCTAKDRLILWLPANTRTLAINSTLLDPSRIQDILIQTWADSTRESYGSGLLAFHVFCDAKGIPDFQRAPAHSDLISVFIAYLAGSYSGKTISNYVCGVRAWHILHGQVWSLND
;
A
#
# COMPACT_ATOMS: atom_id res chain seq x y z
N MET A 1 -23.18 -55.46 14.16
CA MET A 1 -22.64 -54.35 14.97
C MET A 1 -21.27 -53.99 14.42
N HIS A 2 -21.18 -52.89 13.68
CA HIS A 2 -19.91 -52.34 13.17
C HIS A 2 -19.72 -50.94 13.77
N PRO A 3 -18.50 -50.59 14.22
CA PRO A 3 -18.23 -49.26 14.78
C PRO A 3 -18.14 -48.18 13.68
N PRO A 4 -18.44 -46.91 13.99
CA PRO A 4 -18.31 -45.81 13.04
C PRO A 4 -16.84 -45.42 12.81
N ARG A 5 -16.54 -45.01 11.57
CA ARG A 5 -15.22 -44.52 11.12
C ARG A 5 -14.90 -43.14 11.75
N PRO A 6 -13.61 -42.83 11.98
CA PRO A 6 -13.19 -41.50 12.43
C PRO A 6 -13.23 -40.47 11.30
N VAL A 7 -13.76 -39.29 11.62
CA VAL A 7 -13.73 -38.08 10.79
C VAL A 7 -12.35 -37.45 10.92
N THR A 8 -11.60 -37.41 9.83
CA THR A 8 -10.32 -36.69 9.74
C THR A 8 -10.57 -35.23 9.35
N SER A 9 -10.21 -34.30 10.23
CA SER A 9 -10.12 -32.86 9.93
C SER A 9 -8.92 -32.57 9.03
N PRO A 10 -9.04 -31.74 7.98
CA PRO A 10 -7.88 -31.29 7.22
C PRO A 10 -7.18 -30.13 7.95
N THR A 11 -5.96 -30.38 8.40
CA THR A 11 -4.98 -29.38 8.83
C THR A 11 -4.61 -28.48 7.65
N THR A 12 -5.05 -27.22 7.65
CA THR A 12 -4.56 -26.22 6.69
C THR A 12 -3.27 -25.61 7.22
N SER A 13 -2.15 -26.18 6.81
CA SER A 13 -0.82 -25.56 6.89
C SER A 13 -0.68 -24.52 5.78
N TRP A 14 -0.42 -23.26 6.15
CA TRP A 14 -0.11 -22.20 5.20
C TRP A 14 1.36 -22.29 4.75
N PRO A 15 1.67 -22.15 3.45
CA PRO A 15 3.04 -22.25 2.96
C PRO A 15 3.82 -20.94 3.21
N LEU A 16 5.05 -21.08 3.70
CA LEU A 16 6.06 -20.03 3.68
C LEU A 16 6.56 -19.82 2.24
N PRO A 17 6.83 -18.58 1.79
CA PRO A 17 7.36 -18.34 0.46
C PRO A 17 8.82 -18.81 0.36
N ALA A 18 9.05 -19.70 -0.61
CA ALA A 18 10.36 -20.24 -0.97
C ALA A 18 11.29 -19.17 -1.55
N THR A 19 12.56 -19.23 -1.16
CA THR A 19 13.68 -18.64 -1.90
C THR A 19 13.98 -19.51 -3.11
N SER A 20 14.07 -18.93 -4.32
CA SER A 20 14.73 -19.61 -5.43
C SER A 20 15.49 -18.64 -6.34
N SER A 21 16.79 -18.88 -6.41
CA SER A 21 17.70 -18.39 -7.44
C SER A 21 17.52 -19.19 -8.72
N SER A 22 17.65 -18.46 -9.84
CA SER A 22 18.16 -18.88 -11.15
C SER A 22 17.69 -20.21 -11.75
N ASN A 23 16.90 -20.11 -12.82
CA ASN A 23 17.25 -20.89 -14.01
C ASN A 23 16.98 -20.12 -15.31
N LYS A 24 17.89 -20.32 -16.25
CA LYS A 24 18.09 -19.59 -17.49
C LYS A 24 17.52 -20.42 -18.63
N GLU A 25 16.45 -19.96 -19.27
CA GLU A 25 15.96 -20.61 -20.48
C GLU A 25 15.64 -19.59 -21.57
N ARG A 26 16.45 -19.65 -22.63
CA ARG A 26 16.22 -18.97 -23.90
C ARG A 26 15.07 -19.69 -24.59
N ASN A 27 14.01 -18.96 -24.94
CA ASN A 27 13.32 -19.29 -26.17
C ASN A 27 12.82 -18.04 -26.90
N SER A 28 13.17 -18.01 -28.17
CA SER A 28 12.90 -16.97 -29.15
C SER A 28 11.53 -17.16 -29.78
N SER A 29 10.69 -16.12 -29.83
CA SER A 29 9.60 -16.02 -30.82
C SER A 29 9.05 -14.60 -31.00
N LYS A 30 9.37 -14.05 -32.19
CA LYS A 30 8.57 -13.18 -33.08
C LYS A 30 7.88 -11.94 -32.47
N ARG A 31 8.61 -10.83 -32.62
CA ARG A 31 8.19 -9.42 -32.55
C ARG A 31 7.08 -9.11 -33.58
N ARG A 32 5.84 -8.91 -33.11
CA ARG A 32 4.77 -8.24 -33.88
C ARG A 32 4.77 -6.75 -33.56
N LYS A 33 4.89 -5.91 -34.61
CA LYS A 33 4.86 -4.45 -34.54
C LYS A 33 3.45 -4.00 -34.13
N SER A 34 3.32 -3.26 -33.04
CA SER A 34 2.11 -2.50 -32.73
C SER A 34 2.37 -1.00 -32.95
N SER A 35 1.38 -0.38 -33.57
CA SER A 35 1.31 0.97 -34.10
C SER A 35 1.51 2.06 -33.04
N LYS A 36 2.22 3.13 -33.44
CA LYS A 36 2.40 4.34 -32.65
C LYS A 36 1.06 5.08 -32.52
N PHE A 37 0.41 4.99 -31.36
CA PHE A 37 -0.56 6.01 -30.96
C PHE A 37 0.20 7.24 -30.47
N HIS A 38 0.08 8.34 -31.20
CA HIS A 38 0.50 9.66 -30.76
C HIS A 38 -0.46 10.12 -29.66
N VAL A 39 -0.10 9.85 -28.41
CA VAL A 39 -0.72 10.48 -27.25
C VAL A 39 0.07 11.75 -26.96
N HIS A 40 -0.61 12.89 -26.86
CA HIS A 40 0.01 14.13 -26.42
C HIS A 40 0.71 13.91 -25.07
N ARG A 41 2.03 13.81 -25.16
CA ARG A 41 2.95 13.52 -24.08
C ARG A 41 2.94 14.70 -23.12
N PHE A 42 2.40 14.52 -21.92
CA PHE A 42 2.76 15.40 -20.82
C PHE A 42 4.24 15.09 -20.51
N THR A 43 5.14 15.95 -20.98
CA THR A 43 6.57 15.89 -20.67
C THR A 43 6.78 16.51 -19.29
N PRO A 44 7.17 15.74 -18.26
CA PRO A 44 7.69 16.34 -17.03
C PRO A 44 9.05 16.99 -17.35
N PRO A 45 9.38 18.17 -16.77
CA PRO A 45 10.62 18.84 -17.08
C PRO A 45 11.81 18.00 -16.60
N PHE A 46 12.83 17.98 -17.45
CA PHE A 46 14.12 17.35 -17.24
C PHE A 46 14.70 17.63 -15.85
N PHE A 47 15.18 16.57 -15.19
CA PHE A 47 16.02 16.66 -14.00
C PHE A 47 17.35 17.35 -14.34
N THR A 48 17.43 18.67 -14.18
CA THR A 48 18.71 19.34 -13.94
C THR A 48 18.96 19.35 -12.44
N ARG A 49 19.80 18.41 -11.98
CA ARG A 49 20.30 18.34 -10.60
C ARG A 49 21.11 19.60 -10.30
N LYS A 50 20.56 20.50 -9.48
CA LYS A 50 21.36 21.47 -8.71
C LYS A 50 21.47 20.97 -7.27
N PRO A 51 22.62 21.14 -6.61
CA PRO A 51 22.74 20.83 -5.20
C PRO A 51 22.02 21.93 -4.42
N GLN A 52 20.89 21.61 -3.79
CA GLN A 52 20.26 22.52 -2.83
C GLN A 52 20.20 21.86 -1.45
N THR A 53 21.11 22.33 -0.61
CA THR A 53 21.00 22.37 0.84
C THR A 53 19.81 23.26 1.22
N ASN A 54 18.71 22.68 1.71
CA ASN A 54 17.83 23.25 2.76
C ASN A 54 16.64 22.32 3.04
N LEU A 55 16.32 22.15 4.32
CA LEU A 55 15.33 21.23 4.91
C LEU A 55 13.86 21.64 4.65
N LEU A 56 13.44 21.85 3.39
CA LEU A 56 12.06 22.23 3.06
C LEU A 56 11.64 21.69 1.69
N SER A 57 11.35 20.39 1.60
CA SER A 57 10.21 19.84 0.85
C SER A 57 10.21 18.31 0.93
N VAL A 58 9.53 17.75 1.92
CA VAL A 58 9.35 16.28 2.07
C VAL A 58 8.41 15.70 0.99
N TYR A 59 7.74 16.57 0.24
CA TYR A 59 6.82 16.21 -0.85
C TYR A 59 7.29 16.86 -2.16
N PRO A 60 7.17 16.20 -3.31
CA PRO A 60 7.22 16.90 -4.59
C PRO A 60 6.01 17.85 -4.68
N SER A 61 6.17 18.99 -5.36
CA SER A 61 5.22 20.13 -5.34
C SER A 61 3.78 19.81 -5.77
N ASN A 62 3.54 18.64 -6.34
CA ASN A 62 2.25 18.14 -6.82
C ASN A 62 1.67 16.99 -5.97
N LEU A 63 2.30 16.61 -4.84
CA LEU A 63 1.85 15.54 -3.94
C LEU A 63 1.83 16.00 -2.47
N THR A 64 1.25 17.17 -2.21
CA THR A 64 1.02 17.65 -0.85
C THR A 64 -0.39 17.27 -0.40
N PRO A 65 -0.57 16.44 0.64
CA PRO A 65 -1.89 16.19 1.19
C PRO A 65 -2.44 17.48 1.82
N LEU A 66 -3.76 17.61 1.87
CA LEU A 66 -4.39 18.69 2.64
C LEU A 66 -3.95 18.59 4.11
N PRO A 67 -3.65 19.72 4.78
CA PRO A 67 -3.30 19.71 6.20
C PRO A 67 -4.38 19.01 7.03
N SER A 68 -3.96 18.05 7.85
CA SER A 68 -4.87 17.30 8.73
C SER A 68 -4.13 16.87 10.00
N PRO A 69 -4.74 16.98 11.19
CA PRO A 69 -4.14 16.48 12.43
C PRO A 69 -3.95 14.97 12.40
N LEU A 70 -4.69 14.25 11.55
CA LEU A 70 -4.55 12.80 11.35
C LEU A 70 -3.34 12.44 10.49
N ARG A 71 -2.71 13.41 9.81
CA ARG A 71 -1.63 13.19 8.83
C ARG A 71 -0.50 14.19 9.05
N PRO A 72 0.21 14.13 10.19
CA PRO A 72 1.34 15.00 10.45
C PRO A 72 2.43 14.83 9.39
N HIS A 73 3.23 15.88 9.21
CA HIS A 73 4.36 15.84 8.29
C HIS A 73 5.43 14.88 8.78
N CYS A 74 5.78 13.91 7.93
CA CYS A 74 6.77 12.88 8.23
C CYS A 74 7.36 12.26 6.96
N THR A 75 8.45 11.49 7.11
CA THR A 75 9.10 10.79 6.00
C THR A 75 8.20 9.68 5.45
N ALA A 76 8.48 9.20 4.23
CA ALA A 76 7.66 8.15 3.62
C ALA A 76 7.58 6.88 4.49
N LYS A 77 8.68 6.43 5.08
CA LYS A 77 8.70 5.22 5.93
C LYS A 77 7.88 5.34 7.21
N ASP A 78 7.66 6.56 7.71
CA ASP A 78 6.97 6.78 8.99
C ASP A 78 5.45 6.97 8.81
N ARG A 79 4.98 7.21 7.57
CA ARG A 79 3.56 7.52 7.30
C ARG A 79 2.60 6.41 7.73
N LEU A 80 2.98 5.14 7.58
CA LEU A 80 2.14 4.02 8.02
C LEU A 80 1.80 4.12 9.51
N ILE A 81 2.74 4.61 10.31
CA ILE A 81 2.65 4.68 11.78
C ILE A 81 1.98 5.97 12.21
N LEU A 82 2.46 7.09 11.66
CA LEU A 82 2.09 8.42 12.14
C LEU A 82 0.77 8.93 11.57
N TRP A 83 0.27 8.35 10.48
CA TRP A 83 -1.02 8.73 9.91
C TRP A 83 -2.13 7.86 10.48
N LEU A 84 -3.19 8.49 10.96
CA LEU A 84 -4.29 7.83 11.67
C LEU A 84 -5.56 7.81 10.81
N PRO A 85 -6.36 6.73 10.84
CA PRO A 85 -7.70 6.76 10.28
C PRO A 85 -8.61 7.64 11.15
N ALA A 86 -9.66 8.23 10.57
CA ALA A 86 -10.64 8.99 11.36
C ALA A 86 -11.40 8.10 12.36
N ASN A 87 -11.60 6.83 12.02
CA ASN A 87 -12.30 5.86 12.86
C ASN A 87 -11.31 4.89 13.50
N THR A 88 -10.46 5.35 14.41
CA THR A 88 -9.57 4.45 15.15
C THR A 88 -10.40 3.57 16.08
N ARG A 89 -10.70 2.32 15.69
CA ARG A 89 -11.19 1.33 16.64
C ARG A 89 -10.00 0.87 17.46
N THR A 90 -9.95 1.26 18.73
CA THR A 90 -9.16 0.52 19.70
C THR A 90 -9.75 -0.88 19.75
N LEU A 91 -9.00 -1.89 19.33
CA LEU A 91 -9.40 -3.27 19.53
C LEU A 91 -9.60 -3.46 21.03
N ALA A 92 -10.86 -3.55 21.48
CA ALA A 92 -11.22 -3.88 22.85
C ALA A 92 -10.96 -5.38 23.09
N ILE A 93 -9.71 -5.80 22.91
CA ILE A 93 -9.28 -7.09 23.45
C ILE A 93 -9.00 -6.80 24.92
N ASN A 94 -9.87 -7.31 25.80
CA ASN A 94 -9.65 -7.37 27.26
C ASN A 94 -8.50 -8.35 27.58
N SER A 95 -7.34 -8.19 26.95
CA SER A 95 -6.16 -8.98 27.25
C SER A 95 -5.13 -8.06 27.87
N THR A 96 -4.98 -8.18 29.18
CA THR A 96 -3.82 -7.77 29.97
C THR A 96 -2.48 -8.34 29.47
N LEU A 97 -2.44 -8.99 28.29
CA LEU A 97 -1.31 -9.71 27.70
C LEU A 97 -0.83 -9.14 26.36
N LEU A 98 -1.55 -8.22 25.71
CA LEU A 98 -1.19 -7.70 24.39
C LEU A 98 -1.22 -6.17 24.39
N ASP A 99 -0.04 -5.54 24.42
CA ASP A 99 0.12 -4.13 24.12
C ASP A 99 -0.04 -3.92 22.60
N PRO A 100 -1.12 -3.27 22.12
CA PRO A 100 -1.34 -3.04 20.69
C PRO A 100 -0.19 -2.28 20.04
N SER A 101 0.52 -1.44 20.80
CA SER A 101 1.69 -0.67 20.35
C SER A 101 2.83 -1.62 19.99
N ARG A 102 3.09 -2.61 20.83
CA ARG A 102 4.15 -3.61 20.60
C ARG A 102 3.86 -4.51 19.39
N ILE A 103 2.59 -4.83 19.13
CA ILE A 103 2.21 -5.60 17.92
C ILE A 103 2.49 -4.77 16.68
N GLN A 104 2.10 -3.49 16.68
CA GLN A 104 2.38 -2.59 15.57
C GLN A 104 3.89 -2.48 15.33
N ASP A 105 4.68 -2.27 16.38
CA ASP A 105 6.14 -2.17 16.29
C ASP A 105 6.79 -3.41 15.65
N ILE A 106 6.37 -4.61 16.08
CA ILE A 106 6.86 -5.87 15.51
C ILE A 106 6.46 -5.97 14.04
N LEU A 107 5.20 -5.68 13.69
CA LEU A 107 4.73 -5.73 12.31
C LEU A 107 5.51 -4.76 11.40
N ILE A 108 5.79 -3.55 11.89
CA ILE A 108 6.57 -2.55 11.17
C ILE A 108 8.01 -3.02 10.95
N GLN A 109 8.63 -3.63 11.97
CA GLN A 109 10.01 -4.15 11.88
C GLN A 109 10.15 -5.32 10.91
N THR A 110 9.07 -6.03 10.57
CA THR A 110 9.11 -7.09 9.55
C THR A 110 9.35 -6.56 8.13
N TRP A 111 9.13 -5.28 7.86
CA TRP A 111 9.35 -4.67 6.57
C TRP A 111 10.69 -3.94 6.51
N ALA A 112 11.47 -4.21 5.46
CA ALA A 112 12.64 -3.40 5.14
C ALA A 112 12.25 -1.93 4.93
N ASP A 113 13.17 -1.00 5.22
CA ASP A 113 12.95 0.45 5.07
C ASP A 113 12.42 0.82 3.68
N SER A 114 12.98 0.24 2.62
CA SER A 114 12.54 0.48 1.24
C SER A 114 11.09 0.06 0.98
N THR A 115 10.62 -1.00 1.65
CA THR A 115 9.22 -1.44 1.61
C THR A 115 8.33 -0.45 2.34
N ARG A 116 8.74 0.01 3.54
CA ARG A 116 8.01 1.03 4.30
C ARG A 116 7.90 2.35 3.53
N GLU A 117 8.96 2.77 2.87
CA GLU A 117 8.96 3.96 2.00
C GLU A 117 8.03 3.79 0.80
N SER A 118 8.06 2.62 0.15
CA SER A 118 7.18 2.31 -0.98
C SER A 118 5.71 2.33 -0.57
N TYR A 119 5.40 1.71 0.58
CA TYR A 119 4.05 1.67 1.14
C TYR A 119 3.58 3.05 1.59
N GLY A 120 4.39 3.81 2.30
CA GLY A 120 4.05 5.17 2.70
C GLY A 120 3.99 6.16 1.54
N SER A 121 4.67 5.89 0.42
CA SER A 121 4.47 6.63 -0.83
C SER A 121 3.11 6.32 -1.46
N GLY A 122 2.70 5.06 -1.45
CA GLY A 122 1.36 4.66 -1.87
C GLY A 122 0.25 5.25 -1.00
N LEU A 123 0.45 5.26 0.31
CA LEU A 123 -0.49 5.87 1.25
C LEU A 123 -0.63 7.38 1.02
N LEU A 124 0.48 8.08 0.75
CA LEU A 124 0.43 9.48 0.35
C LEU A 124 -0.41 9.66 -0.92
N ALA A 125 -0.13 8.87 -1.97
CA ALA A 125 -0.86 8.97 -3.23
C ALA A 125 -2.38 8.75 -3.04
N PHE A 126 -2.76 7.79 -2.19
CA PHE A 126 -4.16 7.53 -1.83
C PHE A 126 -4.82 8.73 -1.17
N HIS A 127 -4.19 9.32 -0.15
CA HIS A 127 -4.76 10.48 0.54
C HIS A 127 -4.82 11.73 -0.35
N VAL A 128 -3.83 11.97 -1.20
CA VAL A 128 -3.88 13.05 -2.20
C VAL A 128 -5.01 12.82 -3.20
N PHE A 129 -5.20 11.58 -3.65
CA PHE A 129 -6.35 11.21 -4.48
C PHE A 129 -7.68 11.48 -3.75
N CYS A 130 -7.82 11.06 -2.50
CA CYS A 130 -9.03 11.30 -1.70
C CYS A 130 -9.30 12.79 -1.49
N ASP A 131 -8.26 13.58 -1.20
CA ASP A 131 -8.35 15.04 -1.07
C ASP A 131 -8.83 15.65 -2.40
N ALA A 132 -8.26 15.25 -3.54
CA ALA A 132 -8.64 15.74 -4.87
C ALA A 132 -10.06 15.35 -5.30
N LYS A 133 -10.60 14.25 -4.75
CA LYS A 133 -11.96 13.77 -5.00
C LYS A 133 -12.98 14.21 -3.95
N GLY A 134 -12.56 14.97 -2.94
CA GLY A 134 -13.44 15.43 -1.85
C GLY A 134 -13.96 14.30 -0.96
N ILE A 135 -13.22 13.18 -0.88
CA ILE A 135 -13.61 12.04 -0.03
C ILE A 135 -13.27 12.38 1.43
N PRO A 136 -14.24 12.43 2.35
CA PRO A 136 -13.98 12.79 3.74
C PRO A 136 -13.21 11.68 4.48
N ASP A 137 -12.43 12.04 5.51
CA ASP A 137 -11.50 11.11 6.19
C ASP A 137 -12.20 9.85 6.76
N PHE A 138 -13.47 9.95 7.21
CA PHE A 138 -14.23 8.81 7.72
C PHE A 138 -14.62 7.75 6.65
N GLN A 139 -14.56 8.10 5.37
CA GLN A 139 -14.79 7.17 4.24
C GLN A 139 -13.49 6.54 3.72
N ARG A 140 -12.32 7.00 4.20
CA ARG A 140 -11.01 6.52 3.75
C ARG A 140 -10.57 5.26 4.48
N ALA A 141 -11.16 4.98 5.63
CA ALA A 141 -10.93 3.81 6.46
C ALA A 141 -12.18 3.45 7.29
N PRO A 142 -12.74 2.23 7.14
CA PRO A 142 -12.35 1.21 6.16
C PRO A 142 -12.66 1.65 4.71
N ALA A 143 -11.71 1.49 3.79
CA ALA A 143 -11.91 1.82 2.38
C ALA A 143 -12.80 0.78 1.69
N HIS A 144 -13.86 1.25 1.00
CA HIS A 144 -14.69 0.39 0.15
C HIS A 144 -13.92 -0.11 -1.08
N SER A 145 -14.27 -1.29 -1.58
CA SER A 145 -13.64 -1.88 -2.78
C SER A 145 -13.73 -0.95 -4.01
N ASP A 146 -14.85 -0.24 -4.16
CA ASP A 146 -15.03 0.75 -5.23
C ASP A 146 -14.04 1.91 -5.11
N LEU A 147 -13.78 2.40 -3.89
CA LEU A 147 -12.83 3.49 -3.67
C LEU A 147 -11.42 3.08 -4.10
N ILE A 148 -11.01 1.84 -3.77
CA ILE A 148 -9.71 1.31 -4.20
C ILE A 148 -9.67 1.09 -5.72
N SER A 149 -10.78 0.64 -6.32
CA SER A 149 -10.87 0.44 -7.77
C SER A 149 -10.73 1.76 -8.54
N VAL A 150 -11.39 2.82 -8.07
CA VAL A 150 -11.26 4.17 -8.63
C VAL A 150 -9.86 4.73 -8.40
N PHE A 151 -9.23 4.45 -7.25
CA PHE A 151 -7.84 4.81 -6.99
C PHE A 151 -6.87 4.12 -7.95
N ILE A 152 -7.04 2.82 -8.22
CA ILE A 152 -6.25 2.07 -9.20
C ILE A 152 -6.41 2.67 -10.60
N ALA A 153 -7.66 2.95 -11.00
CA ALA A 153 -7.96 3.59 -12.28
C ALA A 153 -7.32 4.98 -12.39
N TYR A 154 -7.28 5.75 -11.29
CA TYR A 154 -6.62 7.05 -11.22
C TYR A 154 -5.11 6.97 -11.46
N LEU A 155 -4.45 5.89 -11.02
CA LEU A 155 -3.01 5.68 -11.22
C LEU A 155 -2.68 5.08 -12.59
N ALA A 156 -3.65 4.45 -13.25
CA ALA A 156 -3.46 3.78 -14.53
C ALA A 156 -2.94 4.75 -15.61
N GLY A 157 -2.02 4.28 -16.45
CA GLY A 157 -1.38 5.09 -17.49
C GLY A 157 -0.24 6.01 -16.99
N SER A 158 -0.20 6.32 -15.69
CA SER A 158 0.89 7.11 -15.08
C SER A 158 1.95 6.24 -14.41
N TYR A 159 1.55 5.09 -13.85
CA TYR A 159 2.42 4.20 -13.10
C TYR A 159 2.41 2.78 -13.67
N SER A 160 3.51 2.06 -13.46
CA SER A 160 3.59 0.63 -13.80
C SER A 160 2.62 -0.18 -12.92
N GLY A 161 2.10 -1.29 -13.44
CA GLY A 161 1.23 -2.18 -12.65
C GLY A 161 1.89 -2.66 -11.35
N LYS A 162 3.21 -2.86 -11.35
CA LYS A 162 3.97 -3.21 -10.13
C LYS A 162 3.96 -2.08 -9.11
N THR A 163 4.12 -0.84 -9.55
CA THR A 163 4.06 0.33 -8.67
C THR A 163 2.66 0.51 -8.07
N ILE A 164 1.62 0.38 -8.89
CA ILE A 164 0.22 0.46 -8.46
C ILE A 164 -0.08 -0.62 -7.41
N SER A 165 0.34 -1.86 -7.67
CA SER A 165 0.20 -2.96 -6.72
C SER A 165 0.90 -2.65 -5.38
N ASN A 166 2.13 -2.16 -5.40
CA ASN A 166 2.84 -1.75 -4.18
C ASN A 166 2.11 -0.62 -3.44
N TYR A 167 1.48 0.31 -4.16
CA TYR A 167 0.72 1.40 -3.53
C TYR A 167 -0.53 0.88 -2.83
N VAL A 168 -1.28 -0.01 -3.48
CA VAL A 168 -2.44 -0.67 -2.87
C VAL A 168 -2.03 -1.50 -1.66
N CYS A 169 -0.90 -2.23 -1.72
CA CYS A 169 -0.33 -2.92 -0.56
C CYS A 169 -0.03 -1.96 0.60
N GLY A 170 0.44 -0.74 0.31
CA GLY A 170 0.66 0.28 1.33
C GLY A 170 -0.63 0.74 2.00
N VAL A 171 -1.70 0.97 1.22
CA VAL A 171 -3.03 1.30 1.75
C VAL A 171 -3.57 0.16 2.61
N ARG A 172 -3.44 -1.09 2.14
CA ARG A 172 -3.84 -2.29 2.90
C ARG A 172 -3.06 -2.43 4.21
N ALA A 173 -1.74 -2.28 4.17
CA ALA A 173 -0.88 -2.36 5.34
C ALA A 173 -1.28 -1.34 6.41
N TRP A 174 -1.56 -0.11 5.98
CA TRP A 174 -2.06 0.95 6.86
C TRP A 174 -3.41 0.58 7.52
N HIS A 175 -4.36 0.02 6.76
CA HIS A 175 -5.63 -0.45 7.32
C HIS A 175 -5.41 -1.51 8.41
N ILE A 176 -4.59 -2.53 8.12
CA ILE A 176 -4.32 -3.62 9.06
C ILE A 176 -3.62 -3.11 10.32
N LEU A 177 -2.63 -2.23 10.17
CA LEU A 177 -1.86 -1.67 11.30
C LEU A 177 -2.76 -0.89 12.27
N HIS A 178 -3.76 -0.17 11.74
CA HIS A 178 -4.70 0.63 12.53
C HIS A 178 -6.02 -0.09 12.84
N GLY A 179 -6.07 -1.42 12.72
CA GLY A 179 -7.24 -2.23 13.07
C GLY A 179 -8.49 -1.97 12.20
N GLN A 180 -8.29 -1.47 10.99
CA GLN A 180 -9.37 -1.20 10.03
C GLN A 180 -9.65 -2.43 9.20
N VAL A 181 -10.94 -2.69 8.97
CA VAL A 181 -11.37 -3.79 8.09
C VAL A 181 -10.86 -3.50 6.67
N TRP A 182 -10.23 -4.50 6.06
CA TRP A 182 -9.85 -4.48 4.66
C TRP A 182 -10.71 -5.51 3.92
N SER A 183 -11.66 -5.04 3.09
CA SER A 183 -12.65 -5.88 2.42
C SER A 183 -12.46 -5.97 0.90
N LEU A 184 -11.24 -5.79 0.42
CA LEU A 184 -10.92 -6.06 -0.98
C LEU A 184 -10.75 -7.58 -1.12
N ASN A 185 -11.76 -8.24 -1.70
CA ASN A 185 -11.67 -9.66 -1.99
C ASN A 185 -10.54 -9.87 -3.03
N ASP A 186 -9.55 -10.68 -2.68
CA ASP A 186 -8.45 -11.11 -3.55
C ASP A 186 -8.95 -12.05 -4.67
#